data_AF-A0A9J6DGI4-F1
#
_entry.id   AF-A0A9J6DGI4-F1
#
_cell.length_a   1.000
_cell.length_b   1.000
_cell.length_c   1.000
_cell.angle_alpha   90.00
_cell.angle_beta   90.00
_cell.angle_gamma   90.00
#
_symmetry.space_group_name_H-M   'P 1'
#
loop_
_entity.id
_entity.type
_entity.pdbx_description
1 polymer ?
#
loop_
_entity_poly.entity_id
_entity_poly.type
_entity_poly.pdbx_seq_one_letter_code
_entity_poly.pdbx_strand_id
1 'polypeptide(L)'
;MDPAVASRAFSCIADFLGAMAGNSGGLRSGPGGNKTWMRAFELLEEGQIEKGALALKRERLKWMDRPDRMMRAARHYEGALQVLIRKAVLTAEKYIITAAASSQLPFGQWVVAEGPARMDLFGGWTDTPPICYELGGSVINVAVLVDGQKPIGARARRIHELHIVITPVHHNVPEEIEIFSMQTFWTIISLVLEAHTGNGPHGRGTTATVLARVVPGPLGRGTEAMISATEEVQFRLCRGP
;
A
#
# COMPACT_ATOMS: atom_id res chain seq x y z
N MET A 1 17.90 -12.60 13.52
CA MET A 1 18.17 -11.18 13.25
C MET A 1 16.88 -10.40 13.41
N ASP A 2 16.91 -9.26 14.11
CA ASP A 2 15.75 -8.40 14.31
C ASP A 2 15.30 -7.73 12.99
N PRO A 3 13.99 -7.72 12.63
CA PRO A 3 13.52 -7.16 11.36
C PRO A 3 13.79 -5.66 11.19
N ALA A 4 13.74 -4.88 12.27
CA ALA A 4 14.01 -3.45 12.23
C ALA A 4 15.50 -3.18 11.98
N VAL A 5 16.38 -3.89 12.70
CA VAL A 5 17.83 -3.86 12.47
C VAL A 5 18.16 -4.27 11.03
N ALA A 6 17.54 -5.33 10.51
CA ALA A 6 17.75 -5.77 9.14
C ALA A 6 17.28 -4.73 8.11
N SER A 7 16.12 -4.10 8.33
CA SER A 7 15.57 -3.07 7.45
C SER A 7 16.50 -1.85 7.36
N ARG A 8 16.99 -1.35 8.51
CA ARG A 8 17.97 -0.26 8.55
C ARG A 8 19.29 -0.64 7.88
N ALA A 9 19.79 -1.85 8.14
CA ALA A 9 21.01 -2.33 7.51
C ALA A 9 20.86 -2.41 5.97
N PHE A 10 19.72 -2.88 5.47
CA PHE A 10 19.44 -2.90 4.04
C PHE A 10 19.33 -1.50 3.45
N SER A 11 18.68 -0.55 4.15
CA SER A 11 18.65 0.87 3.76
C SER A 11 20.06 1.45 3.64
N CYS A 12 20.89 1.29 4.68
CA CYS A 12 22.27 1.79 4.67
C CYS A 12 23.10 1.18 3.54
N ILE A 13 22.90 -0.11 3.23
CA ILE A 13 23.58 -0.75 2.10
C ILE A 13 23.08 -0.17 0.77
N ALA A 14 21.78 0.07 0.62
CA ALA A 14 21.24 0.71 -0.58
C ALA A 14 21.84 2.10 -0.79
N ASP A 15 21.84 2.95 0.24
CA ASP A 15 22.42 4.30 0.20
C ASP A 15 23.92 4.25 -0.14
N PHE A 16 24.66 3.33 0.48
CA PHE A 16 26.09 3.14 0.21
C PHE A 16 26.34 2.73 -1.25
N LEU A 17 25.58 1.77 -1.78
CA LEU A 17 25.70 1.34 -3.18
C LEU A 17 25.30 2.44 -4.15
N GLY A 18 24.27 3.22 -3.82
CA GLY A 18 23.85 4.39 -4.58
C GLY A 18 24.93 5.46 -4.62
N ALA A 19 25.55 5.77 -3.47
CA ALA A 19 26.66 6.71 -3.37
C ALA A 19 27.90 6.22 -4.14
N MET A 20 28.23 4.93 -4.08
CA MET A 20 29.33 4.32 -4.85
C MET A 20 29.13 4.42 -6.36
N ALA A 21 27.88 4.36 -6.84
CA ALA A 21 27.56 4.50 -8.25
C ALA A 21 27.72 5.96 -8.78
N GLY A 22 27.83 6.94 -7.88
CA GLY A 22 27.93 8.36 -8.23
C GLY A 22 26.79 8.82 -9.14
N ASN A 23 27.12 9.64 -10.14
CA ASN A 23 26.13 10.13 -11.12
C ASN A 23 25.84 9.12 -12.25
N SER A 24 26.49 7.95 -12.24
CA SER A 24 26.52 6.99 -13.35
C SER A 24 25.51 5.85 -13.17
N GLY A 25 24.23 6.21 -12.96
CA GLY A 25 23.14 5.23 -12.82
C GLY A 25 21.76 5.74 -13.20
N GLY A 26 21.61 7.05 -13.46
CA GLY A 26 20.31 7.72 -13.61
C GLY A 26 19.49 7.73 -12.32
N LEU A 27 18.59 8.70 -12.15
CA LEU A 27 17.74 8.80 -10.95
C LEU A 27 16.85 7.55 -10.76
N ARG A 28 16.44 6.93 -11.87
CA ARG A 28 15.60 5.72 -11.94
C ARG A 28 15.83 5.05 -13.30
N SER A 29 16.47 3.88 -13.36
CA SER A 29 16.74 3.19 -14.63
C SER A 29 16.28 1.72 -14.59
N GLY A 30 14.98 1.48 -14.82
CA GLY A 30 14.41 0.16 -15.21
C GLY A 30 14.34 -0.94 -14.15
N PRO A 31 13.52 -2.00 -14.37
CA PRO A 31 12.85 -2.74 -13.31
C PRO A 31 13.82 -3.52 -12.40
N GLY A 32 13.64 -3.33 -11.09
CA GLY A 32 14.29 -4.10 -10.02
C GLY A 32 13.80 -5.56 -9.92
N GLY A 33 13.32 -6.14 -11.02
CA GLY A 33 12.77 -7.50 -11.11
C GLY A 33 13.74 -8.51 -11.68
N ASN A 34 15.03 -8.44 -11.33
CA ASN A 34 15.98 -9.47 -11.75
C ASN A 34 15.72 -10.78 -10.97
N LYS A 35 15.43 -11.85 -11.71
CA LYS A 35 15.12 -13.18 -11.17
C LYS A 35 16.21 -13.74 -10.25
N THR A 36 17.48 -13.34 -10.42
CA THR A 36 18.57 -13.83 -9.57
C THR A 36 18.45 -13.36 -8.12
N TRP A 37 17.72 -12.27 -7.87
CA TRP A 37 17.47 -11.73 -6.53
C TRP A 37 16.23 -12.31 -5.86
N MET A 38 15.33 -12.97 -6.61
CA MET A 38 14.04 -13.48 -6.12
C MET A 38 14.21 -14.44 -4.94
N ARG A 39 15.23 -15.29 -4.97
CA ARG A 39 15.46 -16.23 -3.87
C ARG A 39 15.72 -15.52 -2.54
N ALA A 40 16.36 -14.35 -2.58
CA ALA A 40 16.56 -13.56 -1.38
C ALA A 40 15.23 -13.01 -0.86
N PHE A 41 14.37 -12.50 -1.74
CA PHE A 41 13.04 -12.01 -1.37
C PHE A 41 12.16 -13.13 -0.78
N GLU A 42 12.09 -14.30 -1.41
CA GLU A 42 11.36 -15.46 -0.90
C GLU A 42 11.78 -15.83 0.53
N LEU A 43 13.09 -15.85 0.81
CA LEU A 43 13.59 -16.12 2.15
C LEU A 43 13.14 -15.05 3.17
N LEU A 44 13.07 -13.78 2.78
CA LEU A 44 12.54 -12.71 3.63
C LEU A 44 11.02 -12.83 3.84
N GLU A 45 10.29 -13.22 2.80
CA GLU A 45 8.84 -13.52 2.85
C GLU A 45 8.53 -14.67 3.80
N GLU A 46 9.37 -15.70 3.81
CA GLU A 46 9.30 -16.83 4.75
C GLU A 46 9.73 -16.46 6.18
N GLY A 47 10.24 -15.23 6.41
CA GLY A 47 10.74 -14.78 7.71
C GLY A 47 12.16 -15.24 8.04
N GLN A 48 12.86 -15.87 7.08
CA GLN A 48 14.24 -16.33 7.23
C GLN A 48 15.24 -15.19 6.97
N ILE A 49 15.19 -14.14 7.81
CA ILE A 49 15.90 -12.87 7.61
C ILE A 49 17.39 -13.05 7.37
N GLU A 50 18.05 -13.87 8.18
CA GLU A 50 19.49 -14.09 8.08
C GLU A 50 19.89 -14.77 6.76
N LYS A 51 19.11 -15.78 6.34
CA LYS A 51 19.35 -16.47 5.05
C LYS A 51 19.06 -15.53 3.88
N GLY A 52 18.01 -14.72 3.97
CA GLY A 52 17.70 -13.69 2.98
C GLY A 52 18.82 -12.66 2.85
N ALA A 53 19.32 -12.12 3.97
CA ALA A 53 20.45 -11.20 4.00
C ALA A 53 21.73 -11.81 3.37
N LEU A 54 22.01 -13.08 3.67
CA LEU A 54 23.15 -13.79 3.09
C LEU A 54 22.98 -13.99 1.57
N ALA A 55 21.77 -14.28 1.11
CA ALA A 55 21.46 -14.38 -0.31
C ALA A 55 21.62 -13.03 -1.03
N LEU A 56 21.12 -11.93 -0.46
CA LEU A 56 21.34 -10.57 -0.97
C LEU A 56 22.83 -10.24 -1.09
N LYS A 57 23.63 -10.58 -0.07
CA LYS A 57 25.08 -10.36 -0.10
C LYS A 57 25.75 -11.14 -1.23
N ARG A 58 25.42 -12.43 -1.37
CA ARG A 58 25.99 -13.30 -2.41
C ARG A 58 25.67 -12.80 -3.81
N GLU A 59 24.44 -12.35 -4.04
CA GLU A 59 24.05 -11.83 -5.34
C GLU A 59 24.70 -10.47 -5.61
N ARG A 60 24.67 -9.53 -4.65
CA ARG A 60 25.31 -8.21 -4.76
C ARG A 60 26.75 -8.26 -5.23
N LEU A 61 27.55 -9.21 -4.72
CA LEU A 61 28.97 -9.32 -5.08
C LEU A 61 29.20 -9.51 -6.59
N LYS A 62 28.22 -10.04 -7.33
CA LYS A 62 28.28 -10.22 -8.79
C LYS A 62 28.00 -8.93 -9.58
N TRP A 63 27.59 -7.85 -8.89
CA TRP A 63 27.09 -6.60 -9.47
C TRP A 63 27.96 -5.39 -9.11
N MET A 64 29.14 -5.62 -8.51
CA MET A 64 30.05 -4.57 -8.07
C MET A 64 31.03 -4.12 -9.15
N ASP A 65 30.86 -4.57 -10.40
CA ASP A 65 31.81 -4.33 -11.49
C ASP A 65 31.61 -2.99 -12.22
N ARG A 66 30.39 -2.42 -12.17
CA ARG A 66 30.07 -1.17 -12.87
C ARG A 66 29.03 -0.32 -12.11
N PRO A 67 29.11 1.03 -12.16
CA PRO A 67 28.20 1.90 -11.41
C PRO A 67 26.70 1.66 -11.61
N ASP A 68 26.24 1.39 -12.84
CA ASP A 68 24.84 1.10 -13.14
C ASP A 68 24.36 -0.20 -12.45
N ARG A 69 25.22 -1.22 -12.35
CA ARG A 69 24.92 -2.47 -11.64
C ARG A 69 24.88 -2.28 -10.13
N MET A 70 25.75 -1.44 -9.57
CA MET A 70 25.68 -1.04 -8.16
C MET A 70 24.38 -0.31 -7.86
N MET A 71 23.96 0.63 -8.72
CA MET A 71 22.68 1.34 -8.57
C MET A 71 21.47 0.40 -8.66
N ARG A 72 21.53 -0.63 -9.51
CA ARG A 72 20.48 -1.67 -9.57
C ARG A 72 20.50 -2.57 -8.33
N ALA A 73 21.68 -2.93 -7.84
CA ALA A 73 21.83 -3.68 -6.59
C ALA A 73 21.27 -2.89 -5.40
N ALA A 74 21.52 -1.57 -5.33
CA ALA A 74 20.94 -0.68 -4.31
C ALA A 74 19.41 -0.83 -4.25
N ARG A 75 18.73 -0.75 -5.40
CA ARG A 75 17.28 -0.94 -5.49
C ARG A 75 16.79 -2.31 -5.05
N HIS A 76 17.58 -3.36 -5.23
CA HIS A 76 17.23 -4.67 -4.69
C HIS A 76 17.30 -4.71 -3.16
N TYR A 77 18.20 -3.96 -2.54
CA TYR A 77 18.20 -3.76 -1.09
C TYR A 77 17.02 -2.89 -0.62
N GLU A 78 16.62 -1.88 -1.40
CA GLU A 78 15.36 -1.14 -1.17
C GLU A 78 14.12 -2.05 -1.30
N GLY A 79 14.09 -2.95 -2.27
CA GLY A 79 13.02 -3.95 -2.36
C GLY A 79 13.02 -4.89 -1.15
N ALA A 80 14.20 -5.28 -0.67
CA ALA A 80 14.34 -6.18 0.48
C ALA A 80 13.85 -5.54 1.78
N LEU A 81 14.19 -4.26 2.01
CA LEU A 81 13.67 -3.53 3.18
C LEU A 81 12.15 -3.30 3.04
N GLN A 82 11.62 -3.06 1.83
CA GLN A 82 10.18 -2.94 1.61
C GLN A 82 9.42 -4.23 1.97
N VAL A 83 9.98 -5.42 1.71
CA VAL A 83 9.39 -6.69 2.16
C VAL A 83 9.26 -6.71 3.69
N LEU A 84 10.31 -6.33 4.40
CA LEU A 84 10.32 -6.32 5.87
C LEU A 84 9.37 -5.26 6.46
N ILE A 85 9.38 -4.04 5.92
CA ILE A 85 8.46 -2.96 6.32
C ILE A 85 7.01 -3.39 6.08
N ARG A 86 6.70 -3.95 4.90
CA ARG A 86 5.35 -4.43 4.59
C ARG A 86 4.90 -5.48 5.60
N LYS A 87 5.75 -6.47 5.91
CA LYS A 87 5.42 -7.49 6.93
C LYS A 87 5.17 -6.88 8.30
N ALA A 88 5.94 -5.86 8.68
CA ALA A 88 5.71 -5.14 9.92
C ALA A 88 4.35 -4.41 9.89
N VAL A 89 4.03 -3.69 8.80
CA VAL A 89 2.74 -2.98 8.63
C VAL A 89 1.56 -3.93 8.66
N LEU A 90 1.68 -5.09 8.02
CA LEU A 90 0.64 -6.12 8.01
C LEU A 90 0.35 -6.69 9.40
N THR A 91 1.24 -6.54 10.39
CA THR A 91 0.92 -6.93 11.77
C THR A 91 -0.24 -6.13 12.36
N ALA A 92 -0.60 -4.98 11.79
CA ALA A 92 -1.76 -4.19 12.17
C ALA A 92 -3.09 -4.95 11.97
N GLU A 93 -3.13 -5.95 11.08
CA GLU A 93 -4.33 -6.75 10.79
C GLU A 93 -4.92 -7.39 12.05
N LYS A 94 -4.08 -7.76 13.03
CA LYS A 94 -4.53 -8.37 14.28
C LYS A 94 -5.40 -7.44 15.14
N TYR A 95 -5.35 -6.12 14.90
CA TYR A 95 -6.15 -5.11 15.59
C TYR A 95 -7.42 -4.74 14.80
N ILE A 96 -7.59 -5.24 13.58
CA ILE A 96 -8.81 -5.03 12.80
C ILE A 96 -9.88 -5.98 13.32
N ILE A 97 -10.83 -5.43 14.07
CA ILE A 97 -12.01 -6.16 14.56
C ILE A 97 -13.15 -5.92 13.59
N THR A 98 -13.52 -6.94 12.82
CA THR A 98 -14.73 -6.91 12.00
C THR A 98 -15.88 -7.53 12.79
N ALA A 99 -16.86 -6.72 13.20
CA ALA A 99 -18.11 -7.24 13.73
C ALA A 99 -18.99 -7.73 12.58
N ALA A 100 -19.67 -8.86 12.77
CA ALA A 100 -20.74 -9.25 11.85
C ALA A 100 -21.84 -8.20 11.91
N ALA A 101 -22.30 -7.72 10.75
CA ALA A 101 -23.38 -6.74 10.70
C ALA A 101 -24.64 -7.35 11.35
N SER A 102 -25.18 -6.69 12.37
CA SER A 102 -26.37 -7.14 13.11
C SER A 102 -27.65 -7.12 12.25
N SER A 103 -27.66 -6.31 11.20
CA SER A 103 -28.75 -6.20 10.24
C SER A 103 -28.21 -5.74 8.88
N GLN A 104 -28.78 -6.28 7.80
CA GLN A 104 -28.44 -5.84 6.45
C GLN A 104 -29.05 -4.44 6.19
N LEU A 105 -28.25 -3.53 5.64
CA LEU A 105 -28.74 -2.24 5.17
C LEU A 105 -29.80 -2.45 4.05
N PRO A 106 -30.92 -1.70 4.08
CA PRO A 106 -31.89 -1.70 2.99
C PRO A 106 -31.25 -1.31 1.65
N PHE A 107 -31.74 -1.92 0.57
CA PHE A 107 -31.31 -1.56 -0.78
C PHE A 107 -31.61 -0.09 -1.09
N GLY A 108 -30.66 0.59 -1.72
CA GLY A 108 -30.80 1.99 -2.12
C GLY A 108 -30.56 3.02 -1.03
N GLN A 109 -30.53 2.63 0.25
CA GLN A 109 -30.34 3.56 1.36
C GLN A 109 -28.87 3.98 1.52
N TRP A 110 -28.63 5.28 1.52
CA TRP A 110 -27.31 5.86 1.73
C TRP A 110 -26.94 5.89 3.22
N VAL A 111 -25.71 5.48 3.51
CA VAL A 111 -24.99 5.74 4.75
C VAL A 111 -23.86 6.71 4.41
N VAL A 112 -23.70 7.74 5.23
CA VAL A 112 -22.71 8.81 5.03
C VAL A 112 -21.80 8.86 6.25
N ALA A 113 -20.50 8.96 6.00
CA ALA A 113 -19.49 9.18 7.01
C ALA A 113 -18.68 10.42 6.63
N GLU A 114 -18.52 11.34 7.58
CA GLU A 114 -17.80 12.60 7.38
C GLU A 114 -16.82 12.84 8.53
N GLY A 115 -15.62 13.30 8.18
CA GLY A 115 -14.52 13.59 9.07
C GLY A 115 -13.97 15.00 8.89
N PRO A 116 -13.54 15.66 9.97
CA PRO A 116 -12.82 16.92 9.88
C PRO A 116 -11.45 16.71 9.20
N ALA A 117 -10.88 17.77 8.64
CA ALA A 117 -9.47 17.76 8.26
C ALA A 117 -8.60 17.68 9.52
N ARG A 118 -7.36 17.23 9.38
CA ARG A 118 -6.38 17.21 10.47
C ARG A 118 -5.20 18.12 10.17
N MET A 119 -4.70 18.79 11.19
CA MET A 119 -3.45 19.55 11.15
C MET A 119 -2.52 19.03 12.24
N ASP A 120 -1.31 18.65 11.86
CA ASP A 120 -0.30 18.16 12.78
C ASP A 120 0.48 19.37 13.34
N LEU A 121 0.43 19.57 14.65
CA LEU A 121 1.11 20.68 15.34
C LEU A 121 2.53 20.30 15.76
N PHE A 122 2.72 19.04 16.17
CA PHE A 122 4.03 18.53 16.59
C PHE A 122 4.12 17.02 16.35
N GLY A 123 5.35 16.53 16.20
CA GLY A 123 5.63 15.09 16.09
C GLY A 123 5.24 14.50 14.74
N GLY A 124 5.02 15.34 13.71
CA GLY A 124 4.71 14.87 12.36
C GLY A 124 5.69 13.80 11.89
N TRP A 125 5.15 12.78 11.21
CA TRP A 125 5.85 11.58 10.74
C TRP A 125 6.32 10.59 11.82
N THR A 126 6.26 10.93 13.11
CA THR A 126 6.68 9.99 14.16
C THR A 126 5.76 8.78 14.27
N ASP A 127 4.50 8.89 13.83
CA ASP A 127 3.50 7.82 13.75
C ASP A 127 3.58 6.99 12.45
N THR A 128 4.47 7.34 11.52
CA THR A 128 4.59 6.67 10.23
C THR A 128 5.53 5.46 10.32
N PRO A 129 5.10 4.25 9.89
CA PRO A 129 6.01 3.11 9.81
C PRO A 129 7.19 3.38 8.84
N PRO A 130 8.40 2.85 9.11
CA PRO A 130 8.72 1.94 10.21
C PRO A 130 9.06 2.65 11.54
N ILE A 131 9.23 3.97 11.55
CA ILE A 131 9.71 4.75 12.71
C ILE A 131 8.88 4.45 13.96
N CYS A 132 7.55 4.50 13.82
CA CYS A 132 6.64 4.29 14.95
C CYS A 132 6.69 2.87 15.54
N TYR A 133 7.11 1.86 14.77
CA TYR A 133 7.24 0.48 15.25
C TYR A 133 8.57 0.24 15.97
N GLU A 134 9.60 0.97 15.61
CA GLU A 134 10.95 0.80 16.16
C GLU A 134 11.17 1.65 17.40
N LEU A 135 10.66 2.88 17.40
CA LEU A 135 10.96 3.90 18.40
C LEU A 135 9.71 4.35 19.18
N GLY A 136 8.53 3.90 18.78
CA GLY A 136 7.28 4.55 19.16
C GLY A 136 7.06 5.86 18.39
N GLY A 137 5.87 6.43 18.52
CA GLY A 137 5.48 7.65 17.81
C GLY A 137 4.36 8.36 18.54
N SER A 138 4.34 9.68 18.47
CA SER A 138 3.26 10.50 19.02
C SER A 138 3.15 11.80 18.25
N VAL A 139 1.96 12.04 17.71
CA VAL A 139 1.62 13.27 16.98
C VAL A 139 0.61 14.04 17.82
N ILE A 140 0.88 15.33 18.02
CA ILE A 140 -0.12 16.26 18.54
C ILE A 140 -0.83 16.86 17.32
N ASN A 141 -2.10 16.53 17.14
CA ASN A 141 -2.91 17.04 16.04
C ASN A 141 -4.17 17.76 16.53
N VAL A 142 -4.75 18.55 15.64
CA VAL A 142 -6.04 19.22 15.82
C VAL A 142 -6.96 18.87 14.65
N ALA A 143 -8.22 18.58 14.97
CA ALA A 143 -9.29 18.46 14.00
C ALA A 143 -9.79 19.86 13.60
N VAL A 144 -9.85 20.11 12.29
CA VAL A 144 -10.20 21.41 11.71
C VAL A 144 -11.39 21.26 10.76
N LEU A 145 -12.39 22.13 10.93
CA LEU A 145 -13.43 22.33 9.94
C LEU A 145 -12.92 23.32 8.88
N VAL A 146 -13.15 23.01 7.61
CA VAL A 146 -12.81 23.90 6.49
C VAL A 146 -14.10 24.61 6.08
N ASP A 147 -14.12 25.94 6.20
CA ASP A 147 -15.32 26.77 5.96
C ASP A 147 -16.56 26.30 6.73
N GLY A 148 -16.35 25.81 7.96
CA GLY A 148 -17.41 25.28 8.82
C GLY A 148 -17.88 23.87 8.45
N GLN A 149 -17.27 23.22 7.47
CA GLN A 149 -17.64 21.88 6.99
C GLN A 149 -16.58 20.82 7.33
N LYS A 150 -17.01 19.55 7.29
CA LYS A 150 -16.13 18.37 7.33
C LYS A 150 -15.79 17.98 5.89
N PRO A 151 -14.58 18.30 5.39
CA PRO A 151 -14.30 18.20 3.97
C PRO A 151 -14.04 16.77 3.50
N ILE A 152 -13.75 15.84 4.43
CA ILE A 152 -13.42 14.45 4.11
C ILE A 152 -14.66 13.60 4.36
N GLY A 153 -15.14 12.86 3.37
CA GLY A 153 -16.31 12.01 3.55
C GLY A 153 -16.51 10.95 2.48
N ALA A 154 -17.22 9.90 2.87
CA ALA A 154 -17.62 8.82 1.99
C ALA A 154 -19.10 8.53 2.19
N ARG A 155 -19.76 8.05 1.13
CA ARG A 155 -21.12 7.52 1.21
C ARG A 155 -21.20 6.17 0.54
N ALA A 156 -21.89 5.23 1.16
CA ALA A 156 -22.09 3.89 0.64
C ALA A 156 -23.57 3.52 0.69
N ARG A 157 -23.99 2.64 -0.21
CA ARG A 157 -25.32 2.04 -0.18
C ARG A 157 -25.28 0.62 -0.71
N ARG A 158 -26.25 -0.19 -0.29
CA ARG A 158 -26.45 -1.52 -0.87
C ARG A 158 -27.21 -1.40 -2.20
N ILE A 159 -26.82 -2.21 -3.19
CA ILE A 159 -27.47 -2.32 -4.50
C ILE A 159 -27.88 -3.76 -4.79
N HIS A 160 -28.79 -3.94 -5.76
CA HIS A 160 -29.37 -5.24 -6.08
C HIS A 160 -28.41 -6.12 -6.88
N GLU A 161 -27.58 -5.49 -7.69
CA GLU A 161 -26.57 -6.11 -8.53
C GLU A 161 -25.42 -6.65 -7.68
N LEU A 162 -24.92 -7.83 -8.03
CA LEU A 162 -23.79 -8.48 -7.33
C LEU A 162 -22.45 -7.98 -7.85
N HIS A 163 -22.21 -6.68 -7.72
CA HIS A 163 -20.92 -6.05 -8.00
C HIS A 163 -20.63 -4.94 -6.98
N ILE A 164 -19.41 -4.41 -7.01
CA ILE A 164 -19.01 -3.23 -6.24
C ILE A 164 -18.74 -2.10 -7.22
N VAL A 165 -19.27 -0.91 -6.96
CA VAL A 165 -19.04 0.29 -7.79
C VAL A 165 -18.39 1.37 -6.97
N ILE A 166 -17.15 1.69 -7.28
CA ILE A 166 -16.34 2.71 -6.62
C ILE A 166 -16.40 3.98 -7.46
N THR A 167 -16.73 5.11 -6.85
CA THR A 167 -16.82 6.42 -7.53
C THR A 167 -15.91 7.46 -6.86
N PRO A 168 -14.60 7.41 -7.08
CA PRO A 168 -13.74 8.50 -6.63
C PRO A 168 -14.24 9.84 -7.21
N VAL A 169 -14.20 10.88 -6.38
CA VAL A 169 -14.56 12.23 -6.80
C VAL A 169 -13.31 13.07 -6.72
N HIS A 170 -12.74 13.34 -7.89
CA HIS A 170 -11.59 14.23 -8.04
C HIS A 170 -12.02 15.49 -8.77
N HIS A 171 -11.84 16.67 -8.17
CA HIS A 171 -12.27 17.95 -8.76
C HIS A 171 -13.74 17.98 -9.25
N ASN A 172 -14.65 17.31 -8.55
CA ASN A 172 -16.06 17.15 -8.93
C ASN A 172 -16.31 16.36 -10.23
N VAL A 173 -15.31 15.63 -10.74
CA VAL A 173 -15.48 14.67 -11.84
C VAL A 173 -15.60 13.28 -11.22
N PRO A 174 -16.78 12.63 -11.33
CA PRO A 174 -16.93 11.25 -10.91
C PRO A 174 -16.32 10.33 -11.97
N GLU A 175 -15.40 9.46 -11.54
CA GLU A 175 -14.96 8.31 -12.34
C GLU A 175 -15.61 7.05 -11.79
N GLU A 176 -16.08 6.13 -12.63
CA GLU A 176 -16.79 4.93 -12.18
C GLU A 176 -15.96 3.68 -12.42
N ILE A 177 -15.75 2.91 -11.35
CA ILE A 177 -14.97 1.67 -11.38
C ILE A 177 -15.88 0.54 -10.89
N GLU A 178 -16.18 -0.40 -11.78
CA GLU A 178 -17.05 -1.54 -11.48
C GLU A 178 -16.23 -2.82 -11.27
N ILE A 179 -16.52 -3.53 -10.18
CA ILE A 179 -15.85 -4.77 -9.78
C ILE A 179 -16.89 -5.89 -9.72
N PHE A 180 -16.88 -6.73 -10.76
CA PHE A 180 -17.83 -7.83 -10.94
C PHE A 180 -17.31 -9.18 -10.41
N SER A 181 -16.00 -9.31 -10.21
CA SER A 181 -15.38 -10.57 -9.81
C SER A 181 -13.99 -10.34 -9.20
N MET A 182 -13.46 -11.37 -8.53
CA MET A 182 -12.05 -11.39 -8.11
C MET A 182 -11.09 -11.25 -9.30
N GLN A 183 -11.46 -11.73 -10.49
CA GLN A 183 -10.66 -11.54 -11.70
C GLN A 183 -10.58 -10.06 -12.09
N THR A 184 -11.72 -9.36 -12.06
CA THR A 184 -11.81 -7.91 -12.31
C THR A 184 -11.02 -7.11 -11.27
N PHE A 185 -11.09 -7.52 -10.00
CA PHE A 185 -10.33 -6.91 -8.90
C PHE A 185 -8.82 -6.98 -9.16
N TRP A 186 -8.30 -8.16 -9.51
CA TRP A 186 -6.87 -8.33 -9.82
C TRP A 186 -6.45 -7.54 -11.06
N THR A 187 -7.30 -7.45 -12.09
CA THR A 187 -7.02 -6.61 -13.27
C THR A 187 -6.89 -5.13 -12.89
N ILE A 188 -7.79 -4.60 -12.06
CA ILE A 188 -7.73 -3.19 -11.61
C ILE A 188 -6.48 -2.94 -10.77
N ILE A 189 -6.14 -3.82 -9.83
CA ILE A 189 -4.91 -3.71 -9.04
C ILE A 189 -3.68 -3.73 -9.96
N SER A 190 -3.68 -4.58 -10.99
CA SER A 190 -2.58 -4.65 -11.94
C SER A 190 -2.45 -3.37 -12.76
N LEU A 191 -3.57 -2.78 -13.21
CA LEU A 191 -3.60 -1.51 -13.93
C LEU A 191 -3.16 -0.32 -13.08
N VAL A 192 -3.53 -0.27 -11.79
CA VAL A 192 -3.07 0.78 -10.85
C VAL A 192 -1.57 0.66 -10.60
N LEU A 193 -1.07 -0.58 -10.41
CA LEU A 193 0.36 -0.83 -10.25
C LEU A 193 1.14 -0.51 -11.53
N GLU A 194 0.57 -0.78 -12.71
CA GLU A 194 1.15 -0.44 -14.02
C GLU A 194 1.13 1.07 -14.31
N ALA A 195 0.06 1.78 -13.95
CA ALA A 195 -0.03 3.24 -14.11
C ALA A 195 1.04 3.97 -13.29
N HIS A 196 1.45 3.42 -12.15
CA HIS A 196 2.60 3.90 -11.37
C HIS A 196 3.98 3.48 -11.90
N THR A 197 4.02 2.63 -12.94
CA THR A 197 5.23 2.36 -13.74
C THR A 197 5.28 3.15 -15.05
N GLY A 198 4.25 3.95 -15.34
CA GLY A 198 4.14 4.80 -16.53
C GLY A 198 4.88 6.13 -16.39
N ASN A 199 5.69 6.47 -17.41
CA ASN A 199 6.42 7.73 -17.56
C ASN A 199 5.52 8.98 -17.45
N GLY A 200 5.63 9.72 -16.36
CA GLY A 200 5.13 11.09 -16.24
C GLY A 200 6.19 11.98 -15.57
N PRO A 201 6.37 13.27 -15.96
CA PRO A 201 7.51 14.08 -15.52
C PRO A 201 7.44 14.56 -14.07
N HIS A 202 6.34 14.35 -13.36
CA HIS A 202 6.15 14.87 -11.99
C HIS A 202 5.37 13.87 -11.13
N GLY A 203 6.07 12.89 -10.54
CA GLY A 203 5.47 11.89 -9.66
C GLY A 203 5.77 12.17 -8.18
N ARG A 204 4.82 12.75 -7.45
CA ARG A 204 4.76 12.60 -5.99
C ARG A 204 4.37 11.15 -5.71
N GLY A 205 5.19 10.43 -4.96
CA GLY A 205 4.94 9.03 -4.62
C GLY A 205 3.83 8.92 -3.60
N THR A 206 2.71 8.31 -4.00
CA THR A 206 1.67 7.84 -3.09
C THR A 206 1.68 6.31 -3.15
N THR A 207 2.07 5.65 -2.05
CA THR A 207 2.06 4.19 -1.95
C THR A 207 0.66 3.77 -1.51
N ALA A 208 -0.19 3.33 -2.43
CA ALA A 208 -1.50 2.76 -2.09
C ALA A 208 -1.32 1.30 -1.64
N THR A 209 -1.49 1.04 -0.35
CA THR A 209 -1.57 -0.34 0.18
C THR A 209 -3.05 -0.73 0.28
N VAL A 210 -3.53 -1.56 -0.65
CA VAL A 210 -4.89 -2.12 -0.57
C VAL A 210 -4.84 -3.42 0.23
N LEU A 211 -5.30 -3.36 1.48
CA LEU A 211 -5.51 -4.52 2.34
C LEU A 211 -6.94 -5.04 2.13
N ALA A 212 -7.09 -6.13 1.37
CA ALA A 212 -8.36 -6.84 1.22
C ALA A 212 -8.31 -8.15 2.01
N ARG A 213 -9.08 -8.24 3.12
CA ARG A 213 -9.25 -9.48 3.90
C ARG A 213 -10.62 -10.08 3.58
N VAL A 214 -10.63 -11.22 2.88
CA VAL A 214 -11.85 -12.01 2.69
C VAL A 214 -12.00 -12.96 3.88
N VAL A 215 -13.03 -12.75 4.69
CA VAL A 215 -13.40 -13.69 5.77
C VAL A 215 -14.32 -14.75 5.15
N PRO A 216 -13.97 -16.04 5.17
CA PRO A 216 -14.87 -17.08 4.70
C PRO A 216 -16.04 -17.22 5.67
N GLY A 217 -17.26 -16.95 5.18
CA GLY A 217 -18.48 -17.36 5.85
C GLY A 217 -18.62 -18.90 5.86
N PRO A 218 -19.32 -19.47 6.86
CA PRO A 218 -19.55 -20.91 6.89
C PRO A 218 -20.27 -21.36 5.61
N LEU A 219 -19.76 -22.43 5.01
CA LEU A 219 -20.19 -23.02 3.74
C LEU A 219 -21.73 -23.12 3.65
N GLY A 220 -22.34 -22.19 2.93
CA GLY A 220 -23.78 -22.20 2.67
C GLY A 220 -24.32 -20.86 2.19
N ARG A 221 -24.27 -20.63 0.87
CA ARG A 221 -24.84 -19.49 0.11
C ARG A 221 -24.21 -18.12 0.36
N GLY A 222 -23.53 -17.61 -0.67
CA GLY A 222 -23.16 -16.20 -0.80
C GLY A 222 -21.83 -15.83 -0.14
N THR A 223 -20.76 -15.77 -0.93
CA THR A 223 -19.50 -15.12 -0.52
C THR A 223 -19.72 -13.61 -0.42
N GLU A 224 -19.87 -13.08 0.79
CA GLU A 224 -19.74 -11.65 1.06
C GLU A 224 -18.24 -11.30 1.19
N ALA A 225 -17.78 -10.30 0.43
CA ALA A 225 -16.43 -9.76 0.52
C ALA A 225 -16.49 -8.38 1.19
N MET A 226 -15.83 -8.24 2.34
CA MET A 226 -15.59 -6.92 2.94
C MET A 226 -14.26 -6.38 2.42
N ILE A 227 -14.31 -5.25 1.71
CA ILE A 227 -13.12 -4.51 1.25
C ILE A 227 -12.98 -3.28 2.15
N SER A 228 -11.91 -3.21 2.95
CA SER A 228 -11.51 -1.99 3.63
C SER A 228 -10.49 -1.25 2.78
N ALA A 229 -10.89 -0.15 2.13
CA ALA A 229 -9.98 0.77 1.47
C ALA A 229 -9.84 2.03 2.33
N THR A 230 -8.61 2.41 2.66
CA THR A 230 -8.26 3.68 3.29
C THR A 230 -7.89 4.69 2.21
N GLU A 231 -8.89 5.37 1.67
CA GLU A 231 -8.91 6.77 1.19
C GLU A 231 -10.24 7.02 0.47
N GLU A 232 -10.64 8.29 0.40
CA GLU A 232 -11.98 8.78 0.07
C GLU A 232 -12.60 8.14 -1.21
N VAL A 233 -13.62 7.31 -1.01
CA VAL A 233 -14.44 6.74 -2.10
C VAL A 233 -15.88 7.16 -1.88
N GLN A 234 -16.41 8.04 -2.74
CA GLN A 234 -17.86 8.15 -2.87
C GLN A 234 -18.34 6.95 -3.70
N PHE A 235 -19.50 6.40 -3.39
CA PHE A 235 -20.14 5.40 -4.24
C PHE A 235 -21.30 6.11 -4.95
N ARG A 236 -21.52 5.84 -6.24
CA ARG A 236 -22.72 6.24 -6.99
C ARG A 236 -23.07 5.10 -7.94
N LEU A 237 -24.37 4.78 -8.04
CA LEU A 237 -24.89 3.70 -8.88
C LEU A 237 -26.13 4.22 -9.61
N CYS A 238 -26.04 4.46 -10.92
CA CYS A 238 -27.16 4.88 -11.79
C CYS A 238 -26.80 4.56 -13.25
N ARG A 239 -27.69 4.20 -14.20
CA ARG A 239 -29.00 3.53 -14.25
C ARG A 239 -29.36 3.40 -15.76
N GLY A 240 -30.05 2.33 -16.14
CA GLY A 240 -31.10 2.33 -17.17
C GLY A 240 -30.77 1.69 -18.53
N PRO A 241 -31.79 1.23 -19.29
CA PRO A 241 -33.23 1.34 -19.04
C PRO A 241 -33.83 0.27 -18.11
#